data_AF-A0A3L8NYR3-F1
#
_entry.id   AF-A0A3L8NYR3-F1
#
_cell.length_a   1.000
_cell.length_b   1.000
_cell.length_c   1.000
_cell.angle_alpha   90.00
_cell.angle_beta   90.00
_cell.angle_gamma   90.00
#
_symmetry.space_group_name_H-M   'P 1'
#
loop_
_entity.id
_entity.type
_entity.pdbx_description
1 polymer ?
#
loop_
_entity_poly.entity_id
_entity_poly.type
_entity_poly.pdbx_seq_one_letter_code
_entity_poly.pdbx_strand_id
1 'polypeptide(L)'
;MAEVDLRRSLPLHLTWLAGLAMTWLTWTDAQDNRLGRDSHAYWVALQGDHLYANAPGTVDAFNYSPAFAQLLSPFGHLPWPVFGLGFAALVVVGFVHLFRPLGWRWVFPLLLCCTPEIVSGNVFWVLALVAAYGLRYPALWAFPLLTKVTPGLGPLWFALRREWRPLLVSLVTTALVAGVSFAIAPHAWVGWLRFMSHHFRGTSAPTGSDLFPSLLVRLPVALTLLVWCALTDRRWGLPAAMALATPVSGIAMFTILAALPRLAREQERGTVEPWARSRQPAVTPS
;
A
#
# COMPACT_ATOMS: atom_id res chain seq x y z
N MET A 1 -6.84 44.65 -8.97
CA MET A 1 -7.37 43.31 -8.64
C MET A 1 -6.55 42.30 -9.41
N ALA A 2 -5.81 41.42 -8.74
CA ALA A 2 -5.06 40.37 -9.44
C ALA A 2 -6.04 39.40 -10.11
N GLU A 3 -5.89 39.20 -11.40
CA GLU A 3 -6.73 38.28 -12.18
C GLU A 3 -6.48 36.85 -11.67
N VAL A 4 -7.46 36.27 -10.98
CA VAL A 4 -7.37 34.90 -10.48
C VAL A 4 -7.52 33.97 -11.67
N ASP A 5 -6.42 33.37 -12.13
CA ASP A 5 -6.46 32.32 -13.15
C ASP A 5 -7.12 31.07 -12.56
N LEU A 6 -8.44 31.00 -12.75
CA LEU A 6 -9.30 29.93 -12.27
C LEU A 6 -8.82 28.55 -12.74
N ARG A 7 -8.24 28.43 -13.93
CA ARG A 7 -7.75 27.13 -14.45
C ARG A 7 -6.58 26.60 -13.64
N ARG A 8 -5.72 27.49 -13.15
CA ARG A 8 -4.57 27.11 -12.30
C ARG A 8 -4.97 26.87 -10.84
N SER A 9 -5.95 27.61 -10.32
CA SER A 9 -6.36 27.48 -8.91
C SER A 9 -7.42 26.40 -8.66
N LEU A 10 -8.26 26.08 -9.65
CA LEU A 10 -9.40 25.17 -9.50
C LEU A 10 -8.99 23.77 -9.01
N PRO A 11 -7.95 23.10 -9.54
CA PRO A 11 -7.58 21.76 -9.08
C PRO A 11 -7.23 21.74 -7.58
N LEU A 12 -6.58 22.80 -7.10
CA LEU A 12 -6.25 22.92 -5.68
C LEU A 12 -7.49 23.17 -4.83
N HIS A 13 -8.39 24.06 -5.25
CA HIS A 13 -9.64 24.31 -4.53
C HIS A 13 -10.50 23.04 -4.44
N LEU A 14 -10.59 22.28 -5.53
CA LEU A 14 -11.28 20.99 -5.54
C LEU A 14 -10.62 19.98 -4.57
N THR A 15 -9.29 19.99 -4.48
CA THR A 15 -8.58 19.11 -3.53
C THR A 15 -8.84 19.52 -2.08
N TRP A 16 -8.93 20.82 -1.79
CA TRP A 16 -9.35 21.29 -0.46
C TRP A 16 -10.78 20.85 -0.13
N LEU A 17 -11.72 21.05 -1.05
CA LEU A 17 -13.12 20.64 -0.85
C LEU A 17 -13.23 19.12 -0.64
N ALA A 18 -12.54 18.33 -1.47
CA ALA A 18 -12.49 16.88 -1.32
C ALA A 18 -11.85 16.48 0.01
N GLY A 19 -10.75 17.13 0.41
CA GLY A 19 -10.07 16.88 1.67
C GLY A 19 -10.96 17.14 2.88
N LEU A 20 -11.63 18.30 2.92
CA LEU A 20 -12.58 18.63 3.98
C LEU A 20 -13.75 17.65 4.04
N ALA A 21 -14.30 17.26 2.87
CA ALA A 21 -15.36 16.26 2.82
C ALA A 21 -14.88 14.89 3.34
N MET A 22 -13.68 14.43 2.97
CA MET A 22 -13.11 13.18 3.48
C MET A 22 -12.86 13.25 4.99
N THR A 23 -12.32 14.35 5.50
CA THR A 23 -12.13 14.57 6.94
C THR A 23 -13.46 14.54 7.68
N TRP A 24 -14.50 15.21 7.16
CA TRP A 24 -15.84 15.18 7.75
C TRP A 24 -16.44 13.77 7.79
N LEU A 25 -16.39 13.03 6.68
CA LEU A 25 -16.86 11.65 6.62
C LEU A 25 -16.10 10.73 7.59
N THR A 26 -14.79 10.93 7.70
CA THR A 26 -13.97 10.17 8.65
C THR A 26 -14.32 10.50 10.09
N TRP A 27 -14.54 11.79 10.39
CA TRP A 27 -14.98 12.23 11.71
C TRP A 27 -16.31 11.58 12.10
N THR A 28 -17.28 11.53 11.20
CA THR A 28 -18.57 10.87 11.46
C THR A 28 -18.41 9.37 11.72
N ASP A 29 -17.53 8.68 10.98
CA ASP A 29 -17.25 7.25 11.22
C ASP A 29 -16.49 7.01 12.53
N ALA A 30 -15.60 7.93 12.92
CA ALA A 30 -14.78 7.82 14.12
C ALA A 30 -15.60 7.94 15.42
N GLN A 31 -16.73 8.66 15.40
CA GLN A 31 -17.64 8.77 16.55
C GLN A 31 -18.23 7.42 16.98
N ASP A 32 -18.30 6.45 16.07
CA ASP A 32 -18.74 5.07 16.34
C ASP A 32 -17.62 4.17 16.91
N ASN A 33 -16.67 4.76 17.65
CA ASN A 33 -15.51 4.10 18.27
C ASN A 33 -14.60 3.36 17.28
N ARG A 34 -14.41 3.92 16.08
CA ARG A 34 -13.62 3.33 14.99
C ARG A 34 -12.21 3.92 14.85
N LEU A 35 -11.79 4.72 15.82
CA LEU A 35 -10.45 5.28 15.88
C LEU A 35 -9.41 4.16 15.90
N GLY A 36 -8.50 4.21 14.92
CA GLY A 36 -7.43 3.23 14.79
C GLY A 36 -7.92 1.82 14.46
N ARG A 37 -9.13 1.62 13.91
CA ARG A 37 -9.73 0.29 13.68
C ARG A 37 -8.76 -0.79 13.17
N ASP A 38 -7.96 -0.48 12.15
CA ASP A 38 -7.01 -1.43 11.59
C ASP A 38 -5.74 -1.55 12.45
N SER A 39 -5.21 -0.41 12.92
CA SER A 39 -4.05 -0.42 13.84
C SER A 39 -4.34 -1.09 15.19
N HIS A 40 -5.57 -1.03 15.68
CA HIS A 40 -6.04 -1.69 16.90
C HIS A 40 -6.06 -3.20 16.69
N ALA A 41 -6.53 -3.68 15.53
CA ALA A 41 -6.41 -5.08 15.16
C ALA A 41 -4.96 -5.58 15.18
N TYR A 42 -4.00 -4.73 14.78
CA TYR A 42 -2.57 -5.07 14.86
C TYR A 42 -2.11 -5.12 16.30
N TRP A 43 -2.49 -4.15 17.13
CA TRP A 43 -2.10 -4.10 18.54
C TRP A 43 -2.67 -5.27 19.34
N VAL A 44 -3.95 -5.60 19.18
CA VAL A 44 -4.65 -6.73 19.82
C VAL A 44 -4.01 -8.06 19.40
N ALA A 45 -3.65 -8.22 18.13
CA ALA A 45 -2.96 -9.41 17.63
C ALA A 45 -1.62 -9.69 18.33
N LEU A 46 -1.04 -8.69 19.00
CA LEU A 46 0.20 -8.82 19.76
C LEU A 46 -0.02 -9.10 21.26
N GLN A 47 -1.26 -9.04 21.76
CA GLN A 47 -1.58 -9.20 23.19
C GLN A 47 -1.79 -10.66 23.64
N GLY A 48 -1.61 -11.66 22.76
CA GLY A 48 -1.80 -13.08 23.10
C GLY A 48 -2.28 -13.91 21.91
N ASP A 49 -3.12 -14.93 22.16
CA ASP A 49 -3.63 -15.89 21.16
C ASP A 49 -4.70 -15.33 20.21
N HIS A 50 -4.69 -14.02 19.96
CA HIS A 50 -5.68 -13.33 19.13
C HIS A 50 -5.38 -13.38 17.63
N LEU A 51 -4.27 -14.00 17.22
CA LEU A 51 -3.95 -14.18 15.81
C LEU A 51 -5.00 -15.04 15.11
N TYR A 52 -5.62 -14.48 14.08
CA TYR A 52 -6.60 -15.15 13.21
C TYR A 52 -7.89 -15.62 13.91
N ALA A 53 -8.23 -15.00 15.05
CA ALA A 53 -9.46 -15.30 15.79
C ALA A 53 -10.73 -14.73 15.15
N ASN A 54 -10.59 -13.61 14.43
CA ASN A 54 -11.69 -12.82 13.89
C ASN A 54 -11.74 -12.89 12.35
N ALA A 55 -12.94 -13.01 11.80
CA ALA A 55 -13.16 -13.07 10.35
C ALA A 55 -12.79 -11.73 9.66
N PRO A 56 -12.33 -11.75 8.38
CA PRO A 56 -12.06 -10.52 7.65
C PRO A 56 -13.26 -9.57 7.64
N GLY A 57 -13.02 -8.29 7.92
CA GLY A 57 -14.05 -7.25 7.95
C GLY A 57 -14.77 -7.09 9.30
N THR A 58 -14.51 -7.96 10.29
CA THR A 58 -15.00 -7.75 11.66
C THR A 58 -14.02 -6.89 12.47
N VAL A 59 -14.46 -6.43 13.63
CA VAL A 59 -13.62 -5.68 14.58
C VAL A 59 -12.42 -6.55 14.97
N ASP A 60 -11.24 -5.92 15.05
CA ASP A 60 -9.97 -6.55 15.43
C ASP A 60 -9.58 -7.78 14.59
N ALA A 61 -9.96 -7.78 13.31
CA ALA A 61 -9.58 -8.82 12.37
C ALA A 61 -8.15 -8.63 11.82
N PHE A 62 -7.22 -9.42 12.35
CA PHE A 62 -5.85 -9.48 11.83
C PHE A 62 -5.77 -10.41 10.61
N ASN A 63 -5.44 -9.83 9.43
CA ASN A 63 -5.51 -10.53 8.14
C ASN A 63 -4.15 -10.83 7.50
N TYR A 64 -3.05 -10.48 8.17
CA TYR A 64 -1.71 -10.47 7.56
C TYR A 64 -0.88 -11.69 7.96
N SER A 65 0.22 -11.92 7.24
CA SER A 65 1.10 -13.05 7.57
C SER A 65 1.76 -12.87 8.96
N PRO A 66 2.24 -13.96 9.57
CA PRO A 66 2.95 -13.89 10.85
C PRO A 66 4.20 -13.01 10.79
N ALA A 67 4.82 -12.85 9.62
CA ALA A 67 5.97 -11.96 9.44
C ALA A 67 5.64 -10.51 9.80
N PHE A 68 4.42 -10.05 9.51
CA PHE A 68 4.00 -8.70 9.87
C PHE A 68 3.72 -8.56 11.37
N ALA A 69 3.13 -9.59 12.00
CA ALA A 69 2.97 -9.59 13.45
C ALA A 69 4.34 -9.56 14.17
N GLN A 70 5.32 -10.33 13.68
CA GLN A 70 6.69 -10.32 14.20
C GLN A 70 7.41 -8.99 13.98
N LEU A 71 7.16 -8.31 12.86
CA LEU A 71 7.69 -6.96 12.62
C LEU A 71 7.17 -5.96 13.67
N LEU A 72 5.92 -6.11 14.08
CA LEU A 72 5.29 -5.21 15.06
C LEU A 72 5.48 -5.66 16.52
N SER A 73 5.93 -6.90 16.76
CA SER A 73 6.02 -7.47 18.11
C SER A 73 6.83 -6.66 19.12
N PRO A 74 7.93 -5.95 18.76
CA PRO A 74 8.64 -5.11 19.71
C PRO A 74 7.79 -3.97 20.28
N PHE A 75 6.73 -3.57 19.56
CA PHE A 75 5.81 -2.50 19.95
C PHE A 75 4.55 -3.03 20.64
N GLY A 76 4.36 -4.35 20.73
CA GLY A 76 3.18 -4.97 21.34
C GLY A 76 3.02 -4.63 22.82
N HIS A 77 4.11 -4.34 23.53
CA HIS A 77 4.07 -3.98 24.95
C HIS A 77 3.66 -2.53 25.21
N LEU A 78 3.53 -1.70 24.17
CA LEU A 78 3.10 -0.31 24.34
C LEU A 78 1.61 -0.25 24.70
N PRO A 79 1.19 0.66 25.60
CA PRO A 79 -0.23 0.95 25.79
C PRO A 79 -0.88 1.36 24.46
N TRP A 80 -2.14 0.95 24.24
CA TRP A 80 -2.87 1.22 23.01
C TRP A 80 -2.75 2.67 22.51
N PRO A 81 -2.97 3.72 23.35
CA PRO A 81 -2.88 5.10 22.87
C PRO A 81 -1.49 5.46 22.30
N VAL A 82 -0.42 4.90 22.86
CA VAL A 82 0.96 5.15 22.40
C VAL A 82 1.21 4.44 21.08
N PHE A 83 0.78 3.18 20.96
CA PHE A 83 0.88 2.42 19.71
C PHE A 83 0.09 3.12 18.59
N GLY A 84 -1.18 3.47 18.84
CA GLY A 84 -2.07 4.10 17.88
C GLY A 84 -1.55 5.47 17.42
N LEU A 85 -1.14 6.35 18.34
CA LEU A 85 -0.58 7.66 18.00
C LEU A 85 0.74 7.54 17.25
N GLY A 86 1.62 6.62 17.66
CA GLY A 86 2.86 6.35 16.96
C GLY A 86 2.63 5.87 15.53
N PHE A 87 1.67 4.95 15.34
CA PHE A 87 1.32 4.44 14.02
C PHE A 87 0.71 5.54 13.14
N ALA A 88 -0.23 6.33 13.65
CA ALA A 88 -0.81 7.46 12.94
C ALA A 88 0.26 8.50 12.53
N ALA A 89 1.23 8.77 13.41
CA ALA A 89 2.35 9.66 13.09
C ALA A 89 3.20 9.11 11.93
N LEU A 90 3.47 7.80 11.89
CA LEU A 90 4.18 7.17 10.77
C LEU A 90 3.39 7.28 9.46
N VAL A 91 2.07 7.10 9.50
CA VAL A 91 1.19 7.28 8.33
C VAL A 91 1.29 8.71 7.80
N VAL A 92 1.19 9.71 8.67
CA VAL A 92 1.32 11.13 8.29
C VAL A 92 2.69 11.43 7.69
N VAL A 93 3.78 10.95 8.31
CA VAL A 93 5.14 11.13 7.79
C VAL A 93 5.28 10.49 6.41
N GLY A 94 4.72 9.29 6.21
CA GLY A 94 4.69 8.60 4.93
C GLY A 94 4.02 9.44 3.83
N PHE A 95 2.84 9.99 4.11
CA PHE A 95 2.12 10.84 3.16
C PHE A 95 2.82 12.17 2.89
N VAL A 96 3.31 12.86 3.92
CA VAL A 96 4.10 14.08 3.75
C VAL A 96 5.27 13.81 2.81
N HIS A 97 5.98 12.70 3.00
CA HIS A 97 7.09 12.30 2.15
C HIS A 97 6.66 12.01 0.70
N LEU A 98 5.54 11.32 0.50
CA LEU A 98 4.98 11.02 -0.82
C LEU A 98 4.52 12.27 -1.57
N PHE A 99 3.88 13.22 -0.88
CA PHE A 99 3.33 14.44 -1.48
C PHE A 99 4.33 15.59 -1.60
N ARG A 100 5.45 15.57 -0.85
CA ARG A 100 6.49 16.60 -0.88
C ARG A 100 6.92 17.07 -2.28
N PRO A 101 7.01 16.22 -3.33
CA PRO A 101 7.32 16.67 -4.69
C PRO A 101 6.40 17.75 -5.25
N LEU A 102 5.13 17.80 -4.82
CA LEU A 102 4.15 18.79 -5.29
C LEU A 102 4.31 20.16 -4.61
N GLY A 103 5.06 20.23 -3.51
CA GLY A 103 5.19 21.43 -2.67
C GLY A 103 4.10 21.55 -1.59
N TRP A 104 4.40 22.31 -0.54
CA TRP A 104 3.56 22.38 0.68
C TRP A 104 2.12 22.84 0.45
N ARG A 105 1.87 23.62 -0.60
CA ARG A 105 0.52 24.05 -1.01
C ARG A 105 -0.41 22.87 -1.32
N TRP A 106 0.13 21.73 -1.74
CA TRP A 106 -0.61 20.51 -2.06
C TRP A 106 -0.60 19.47 -0.94
N VAL A 107 0.43 19.48 -0.09
CA VAL A 107 0.58 18.47 0.97
C VAL A 107 -0.61 18.50 1.94
N PHE A 108 -0.99 19.67 2.43
CA PHE A 108 -2.09 19.79 3.40
C PHE A 108 -3.45 19.30 2.88
N PRO A 109 -3.98 19.76 1.74
CA PRO A 109 -5.27 19.27 1.25
C PRO A 109 -5.24 17.78 0.90
N LEU A 110 -4.11 17.25 0.42
CA LEU A 110 -3.97 15.82 0.15
C LEU A 110 -3.90 14.99 1.45
N LEU A 111 -3.27 15.50 2.51
CA LEU A 111 -3.34 14.87 3.84
C LEU A 111 -4.78 14.79 4.34
N LEU A 112 -5.59 15.83 4.13
CA LEU A 112 -7.01 15.80 4.47
C LEU A 112 -7.76 14.74 3.65
N CYS A 113 -7.46 14.59 2.35
CA CYS A 113 -8.02 13.50 1.54
C CYS A 113 -7.64 12.10 2.09
N CYS A 114 -6.47 11.98 2.73
CA CYS A 114 -5.98 10.75 3.34
C CYS A 114 -6.40 10.55 4.81
N THR A 115 -7.25 11.42 5.37
CA THR A 115 -7.77 11.28 6.75
C THR A 115 -8.34 9.89 7.05
N PRO A 116 -9.12 9.24 6.14
CA PRO A 116 -9.62 7.88 6.41
C PRO A 116 -8.52 6.88 6.73
N GLU A 117 -7.39 6.93 6.00
CA GLU A 117 -6.24 6.05 6.22
C GLU A 117 -5.48 6.40 7.50
N ILE A 118 -5.30 7.69 7.77
CA ILE A 118 -4.61 8.18 8.98
C ILE A 118 -5.38 7.76 10.23
N VAL A 119 -6.71 7.85 10.20
CA VAL A 119 -7.57 7.51 11.32
C VAL A 119 -7.77 6.00 11.45
N SER A 120 -7.90 5.25 10.35
CA SER A 120 -8.02 3.78 10.44
C SER A 120 -6.72 3.12 10.89
N GLY A 121 -5.58 3.69 10.51
CA GLY A 121 -4.27 3.10 10.76
C GLY A 121 -4.00 1.86 9.90
N ASN A 122 -4.52 1.82 8.67
CA ASN A 122 -4.21 0.75 7.71
C ASN A 122 -2.77 0.89 7.17
N VAL A 123 -2.32 -0.09 6.38
CA VAL A 123 -0.98 -0.16 5.79
C VAL A 123 -0.95 0.24 4.30
N PHE A 124 -2.03 0.80 3.74
CA PHE A 124 -2.04 1.21 2.32
C PHE A 124 -1.05 2.35 2.04
N TRP A 125 -0.73 3.18 3.03
CA TRP A 125 0.36 4.17 2.91
C TRP A 125 1.72 3.51 2.67
N VAL A 126 1.98 2.33 3.24
CA VAL A 126 3.19 1.54 2.97
C VAL A 126 3.12 0.96 1.56
N LEU A 127 1.97 0.48 1.10
CA LEU A 127 1.78 0.05 -0.29
C LEU A 127 2.04 1.20 -1.27
N ALA A 128 1.66 2.43 -0.94
CA ALA A 128 1.97 3.61 -1.74
C ALA A 128 3.50 3.87 -1.78
N LEU A 129 4.20 3.75 -0.65
CA LEU A 129 5.67 3.83 -0.60
C LEU A 129 6.33 2.73 -1.45
N VAL A 130 5.84 1.49 -1.36
CA VAL A 130 6.33 0.37 -2.18
C VAL A 130 6.02 0.60 -3.65
N ALA A 131 4.87 1.15 -4.02
CA ALA A 131 4.56 1.51 -5.41
C ALA A 131 5.50 2.60 -5.93
N ALA A 132 5.85 3.58 -5.09
CA ALA A 132 6.76 4.66 -5.44
C ALA A 132 8.22 4.20 -5.61
N TYR A 133 8.68 3.24 -4.81
CA TYR A 133 10.10 2.87 -4.73
C TYR A 133 10.43 1.44 -5.16
N GLY A 134 9.42 0.57 -5.27
CA GLY A 134 9.59 -0.87 -5.46
C GLY A 134 10.16 -1.25 -6.82
N LEU A 135 9.97 -0.42 -7.86
CA LEU A 135 10.65 -0.60 -9.14
C LEU A 135 12.17 -0.40 -9.03
N ARG A 136 12.60 0.51 -8.14
CA ARG A 136 14.03 0.78 -7.89
C ARG A 136 14.64 -0.16 -6.84
N TYR A 137 13.85 -0.56 -5.85
CA TYR A 137 14.26 -1.44 -4.75
C TYR A 137 13.34 -2.66 -4.69
N PRO A 138 13.61 -3.71 -5.51
CA PRO A 138 12.70 -4.84 -5.68
C PRO A 138 12.42 -5.64 -4.40
N ALA A 139 13.31 -5.59 -3.41
CA ALA A 139 13.13 -6.19 -2.09
C ALA A 139 11.89 -5.65 -1.35
N LEU A 140 11.48 -4.40 -1.62
CA LEU A 140 10.31 -3.79 -0.98
C LEU A 140 8.99 -4.51 -1.30
N TRP A 141 8.93 -5.27 -2.40
CA TRP A 141 7.74 -6.05 -2.76
C TRP A 141 7.44 -7.19 -1.79
N ALA A 142 8.39 -7.59 -0.93
CA ALA A 142 8.11 -8.52 0.16
C ALA A 142 6.99 -8.00 1.08
N PHE A 143 6.87 -6.69 1.28
CA PHE A 143 5.84 -6.12 2.13
C PHE A 143 4.41 -6.41 1.61
N PRO A 144 3.99 -5.99 0.40
CA PRO A 144 2.66 -6.32 -0.10
C PRO A 144 2.48 -7.83 -0.29
N LEU A 145 3.50 -8.59 -0.71
CA LEU A 145 3.36 -10.05 -0.85
C LEU A 145 3.08 -10.77 0.48
N LEU A 146 3.46 -10.18 1.62
CA LEU A 146 3.26 -10.75 2.96
C LEU A 146 2.12 -10.10 3.75
N THR A 147 1.53 -9.01 3.26
CA THR A 147 0.44 -8.29 3.94
C THR A 147 -0.82 -8.18 3.09
N LYS A 148 -0.68 -7.92 1.79
CA LYS A 148 -1.78 -7.69 0.84
C LYS A 148 -1.39 -8.34 -0.50
N VAL A 149 -1.52 -9.66 -0.57
CA VAL A 149 -0.98 -10.48 -1.68
C VAL A 149 -1.42 -9.97 -3.06
N THR A 150 -2.71 -9.68 -3.23
CA THR A 150 -3.30 -9.33 -4.53
C THR A 150 -2.73 -8.03 -5.15
N PRO A 151 -2.58 -6.91 -4.41
CA PRO A 151 -1.87 -5.74 -4.93
C PRO A 151 -0.33 -5.88 -4.98
N GLY A 152 0.25 -7.03 -4.67
CA GLY A 152 1.68 -7.33 -4.82
C GLY A 152 2.13 -7.49 -6.28
N LEU A 153 1.87 -6.49 -7.13
CA LEU A 153 1.98 -6.60 -8.60
C LEU A 153 3.38 -6.35 -9.18
N GLY A 154 4.36 -5.91 -8.40
CA GLY A 154 5.71 -5.64 -8.86
C GLY A 154 6.47 -6.80 -9.51
N PRO A 155 6.48 -8.01 -8.93
CA PRO A 155 7.05 -9.17 -9.59
C PRO A 155 6.47 -9.42 -10.98
N LEU A 156 5.16 -9.24 -11.15
CA LEU A 156 4.52 -9.38 -12.45
C LEU A 156 4.97 -8.28 -13.43
N TRP A 157 5.10 -7.04 -12.96
CA TRP A 157 5.69 -5.95 -13.75
C TRP A 157 7.09 -6.32 -14.26
N PHE A 158 7.96 -6.83 -13.40
CA PHE A 158 9.30 -7.26 -13.77
C PHE A 158 9.29 -8.43 -14.76
N ALA A 159 8.42 -9.43 -14.54
CA ALA A 159 8.28 -10.59 -15.42
C ALA A 159 7.82 -10.18 -16.83
N LEU A 160 6.81 -9.31 -16.94
CA LEU A 160 6.30 -8.79 -18.22
C LEU A 160 7.38 -8.07 -19.03
N ARG A 161 8.32 -7.42 -18.34
CA ARG A 161 9.45 -6.69 -18.94
C ARG A 161 10.72 -7.52 -19.07
N ARG A 162 10.67 -8.80 -18.69
CA ARG A 162 11.83 -9.72 -18.67
C ARG A 162 12.99 -9.20 -17.80
N GLU A 163 12.66 -8.46 -16.75
CA GLU A 163 13.60 -7.95 -15.75
C GLU A 163 13.86 -9.02 -14.68
N TRP A 164 14.60 -10.07 -15.05
CA TRP A 164 14.77 -11.27 -14.23
C TRP A 164 15.47 -11.02 -12.89
N ARG A 165 16.46 -10.11 -12.86
CA ARG A 165 17.18 -9.81 -11.61
C ARG A 165 16.27 -9.13 -10.58
N PRO A 166 15.56 -8.03 -10.89
CA PRO A 166 14.54 -7.48 -10.01
C PRO A 166 13.47 -8.49 -9.58
N LEU A 167 12.97 -9.30 -10.51
CA LEU A 167 12.03 -10.38 -10.20
C LEU A 167 12.60 -11.33 -9.13
N LEU A 168 13.80 -11.88 -9.37
CA LEU A 168 14.46 -12.78 -8.42
C LEU A 168 14.69 -12.12 -7.06
N VAL A 169 15.17 -10.86 -7.02
CA VAL A 169 15.36 -10.14 -5.76
C VAL A 169 14.04 -10.02 -4.99
N SER A 170 12.93 -9.68 -5.66
CA SER A 170 11.63 -9.58 -5.02
C SER A 170 11.15 -10.91 -4.45
N LEU A 171 11.28 -12.01 -5.21
CA LEU A 171 10.82 -13.34 -4.81
C LEU A 171 11.70 -13.93 -3.71
N VAL A 172 13.03 -13.87 -3.86
CA VAL A 172 13.97 -14.40 -2.88
C VAL A 172 13.87 -13.66 -1.56
N THR A 173 13.78 -12.32 -1.58
CA THR A 173 13.59 -11.54 -0.33
C THR A 173 12.31 -11.95 0.38
N THR A 174 11.22 -12.10 -0.37
CA THR A 174 9.93 -12.54 0.19
C THR A 174 10.05 -13.93 0.82
N ALA A 175 10.68 -14.87 0.12
CA ALA A 175 10.89 -16.23 0.61
C ALA A 175 11.80 -16.27 1.85
N LEU A 176 12.84 -15.44 1.90
CA LEU A 176 13.73 -15.33 3.07
C LEU A 176 12.99 -14.77 4.29
N VAL A 177 12.24 -13.67 4.12
CA VAL A 177 11.45 -13.09 5.22
C VAL A 177 10.40 -14.09 5.71
N ALA A 178 9.69 -14.74 4.79
CA ALA A 178 8.72 -15.78 5.13
C ALA A 178 9.38 -16.98 5.83
N GLY A 179 10.54 -17.43 5.35
CA GLY A 179 11.27 -18.57 5.89
C GLY A 179 11.80 -18.32 7.30
N VAL A 180 12.40 -17.15 7.54
CA VAL A 180 12.83 -16.74 8.89
C VAL A 180 11.62 -16.63 9.81
N SER A 181 10.55 -16.00 9.34
CA SER A 181 9.31 -15.88 10.10
C SER A 181 8.69 -17.23 10.46
N PHE A 182 8.72 -18.18 9.52
CA PHE A 182 8.25 -19.55 9.70
C PHE A 182 9.10 -20.31 10.71
N ALA A 183 10.41 -20.17 10.68
CA ALA A 183 11.31 -20.78 11.66
C ALA A 183 11.03 -20.30 13.09
N ILE A 184 10.62 -19.03 13.26
CA ILE A 184 10.27 -18.45 14.57
C ILE A 184 8.90 -18.92 15.05
N ALA A 185 7.88 -18.95 14.18
CA ALA A 185 6.49 -19.24 14.56
C ALA A 185 5.76 -20.13 13.54
N PRO A 186 6.14 -21.42 13.41
CA PRO A 186 5.60 -22.29 12.36
C PRO A 186 4.07 -22.52 12.50
N HIS A 187 3.57 -22.61 13.74
CA HIS A 187 2.14 -22.79 14.01
C HIS A 187 1.30 -21.59 13.55
N ALA A 188 1.81 -20.37 13.68
CA ALA A 188 1.13 -19.16 13.21
C ALA A 188 0.98 -19.16 11.68
N TRP A 189 1.95 -19.69 10.94
CA TRP A 189 1.86 -19.82 9.49
C TRP A 189 0.81 -20.83 9.05
N VAL A 190 0.73 -21.99 9.72
CA VAL A 190 -0.33 -22.96 9.46
C VAL A 190 -1.71 -22.34 9.77
N GLY A 191 -1.81 -21.60 10.87
CA GLY A 191 -3.01 -20.84 11.23
C GLY A 191 -3.41 -19.83 10.16
N TRP A 192 -2.47 -19.02 9.68
CA TRP A 192 -2.71 -18.03 8.64
C TRP A 192 -3.15 -18.64 7.32
N LEU A 193 -2.48 -19.71 6.86
CA LEU A 193 -2.83 -20.40 5.62
C LEU A 193 -4.23 -21.01 5.71
N ARG A 194 -4.57 -21.61 6.87
CA ARG A 194 -5.92 -22.12 7.14
C ARG A 194 -6.95 -20.99 7.11
N PHE A 195 -6.67 -19.89 7.82
CA PHE A 195 -7.52 -18.71 7.86
C PHE A 195 -7.77 -18.14 6.46
N MET A 196 -6.74 -17.99 5.64
CA MET A 196 -6.87 -17.56 4.24
C MET A 196 -7.71 -18.55 3.43
N SER A 197 -7.46 -19.85 3.54
CA SER A 197 -8.18 -20.86 2.76
C SER A 197 -9.69 -20.93 3.07
N HIS A 198 -10.08 -20.71 4.32
CA HIS A 198 -11.49 -20.68 4.72
C HIS A 198 -12.19 -19.42 4.22
N HIS A 199 -11.52 -18.27 4.29
CA HIS A 199 -12.14 -17.00 3.91
C HIS A 199 -12.01 -16.68 2.41
N PHE A 200 -11.16 -17.39 1.67
CA PHE A 200 -11.05 -17.28 0.21
C PHE A 200 -12.33 -17.70 -0.52
N ARG A 201 -13.08 -18.68 0.02
CA ARG A 201 -14.32 -19.18 -0.61
C ARG A 201 -15.54 -18.29 -0.36
N GLY A 202 -15.47 -17.34 0.58
CA GLY A 202 -16.57 -16.44 0.95
C GLY A 202 -16.62 -15.13 0.14
N THR A 203 -15.71 -14.91 -0.81
CA THR A 203 -15.53 -13.61 -1.49
C THR A 203 -16.41 -13.39 -2.73
N SER A 204 -17.52 -14.11 -2.89
CA SER A 204 -18.51 -13.84 -3.95
C SER A 204 -19.25 -12.51 -3.73
N ALA A 205 -19.32 -12.02 -2.49
CA ALA A 205 -19.81 -10.69 -2.15
C ALA A 205 -18.65 -9.66 -2.06
N PRO A 206 -18.89 -8.38 -2.42
CA PRO A 206 -17.90 -7.32 -2.20
C PRO A 206 -17.49 -7.28 -0.72
N THR A 207 -16.20 -7.46 -0.43
CA THR A 207 -15.68 -7.24 0.92
C THR A 207 -15.40 -5.74 1.04
N GLY A 208 -16.23 -5.02 1.78
CA GLY A 208 -16.11 -3.56 1.94
C GLY A 208 -17.32 -2.82 1.35
N SER A 209 -17.09 -1.89 0.44
CA SER A 209 -18.14 -1.03 -0.11
C SER A 209 -18.84 -1.65 -1.33
N ASP A 210 -20.18 -1.66 -1.30
CA ASP A 210 -21.04 -2.07 -2.43
C ASP A 210 -20.97 -1.13 -3.65
N LEU A 211 -20.43 0.08 -3.47
CA LEU A 211 -20.22 1.03 -4.56
C LEU A 211 -19.24 0.53 -5.64
N PHE A 212 -18.41 -0.47 -5.34
CA PHE A 212 -17.40 -0.96 -6.27
C PHE A 212 -17.65 -2.42 -6.67
N PRO A 213 -17.38 -2.79 -7.94
CA PRO A 213 -17.49 -4.18 -8.37
C PRO A 213 -16.62 -5.13 -7.54
N SER A 214 -17.00 -6.41 -7.52
CA SER A 214 -16.25 -7.46 -6.84
C SER A 214 -14.82 -7.57 -7.38
N LEU A 215 -13.91 -8.13 -6.57
CA LEU A 215 -12.52 -8.33 -6.97
C LEU A 215 -12.40 -9.16 -8.25
N LEU A 216 -13.31 -10.10 -8.49
CA LEU A 216 -13.34 -10.92 -9.71
C LEU A 216 -13.48 -10.10 -10.99
N VAL A 217 -14.17 -8.95 -10.92
CA VAL A 217 -14.30 -8.02 -12.05
C VAL A 217 -13.13 -7.05 -12.10
N ARG A 218 -12.71 -6.52 -10.94
CA ARG A 218 -11.62 -5.53 -10.88
C ARG A 218 -10.25 -6.12 -11.21
N LEU A 219 -9.98 -7.37 -10.86
CA LEU A 219 -8.67 -7.99 -11.03
C LEU A 219 -8.29 -8.15 -12.52
N PRO A 220 -9.15 -8.66 -13.43
CA PRO A 220 -8.87 -8.65 -14.87
C PRO A 220 -8.56 -7.26 -15.43
N VAL A 221 -9.30 -6.23 -14.98
CA VAL A 221 -9.06 -4.84 -15.37
C VAL A 221 -7.71 -4.37 -14.85
N ALA A 222 -7.39 -4.65 -13.59
CA ALA A 222 -6.10 -4.34 -12.97
C ALA A 222 -4.93 -4.97 -13.73
N LEU A 223 -5.04 -6.25 -14.07
CA LEU A 223 -4.01 -6.98 -14.82
C LEU A 223 -3.87 -6.46 -16.25
N THR A 224 -4.98 -6.14 -16.92
CA THR A 224 -4.95 -5.56 -18.27
C THR A 224 -4.27 -4.20 -18.28
N LEU A 225 -4.60 -3.34 -17.31
CA LEU A 225 -3.94 -2.05 -17.09
C LEU A 225 -2.45 -2.24 -16.80
N LEU A 226 -2.10 -3.17 -15.91
CA LEU A 226 -0.70 -3.47 -15.56
C LEU A 226 0.08 -3.94 -16.78
N VAL A 227 -0.46 -4.87 -17.58
CA VAL A 227 0.17 -5.38 -18.80
C VAL A 227 0.42 -4.25 -19.79
N TRP A 228 -0.62 -3.47 -20.10
CA TRP A 228 -0.48 -2.34 -21.02
C TRP A 228 0.56 -1.32 -20.52
N CYS A 229 0.51 -0.95 -19.24
CA CYS A 229 1.43 0.03 -18.69
C CYS A 229 2.87 -0.50 -18.56
N ALA A 230 3.06 -1.77 -18.22
CA ALA A 230 4.38 -2.40 -18.14
C ALA A 230 5.05 -2.46 -19.53
N LEU A 231 4.28 -2.83 -20.56
CA LEU A 231 4.76 -2.92 -21.95
C LEU A 231 5.00 -1.55 -22.59
N THR A 232 4.34 -0.48 -22.09
CA THR A 232 4.48 0.88 -22.61
C THR A 232 5.29 1.82 -21.70
N ASP A 233 5.97 1.27 -20.68
CA ASP A 233 6.77 2.01 -19.69
C ASP A 233 6.02 3.12 -18.93
N ARG A 234 4.72 2.94 -18.72
CA ARG A 234 3.85 3.90 -18.02
C ARG A 234 3.79 3.56 -16.53
N ARG A 235 4.77 4.03 -15.76
CA ARG A 235 4.91 3.67 -14.33
C ARG A 235 3.72 4.06 -13.44
N TRP A 236 2.94 5.09 -13.83
CA TRP A 236 1.72 5.47 -13.12
C TRP A 236 0.67 4.33 -13.09
N GLY A 237 0.69 3.44 -14.07
CA GLY A 237 -0.24 2.32 -14.15
C GLY A 237 -0.07 1.30 -13.03
N LEU A 238 1.13 1.23 -12.43
CA LEU A 238 1.42 0.32 -11.33
C LEU A 238 0.57 0.61 -10.08
N PRO A 239 0.62 1.81 -9.44
CA PRO A 239 -0.22 2.10 -8.28
C PRO A 239 -1.73 2.05 -8.61
N ALA A 240 -2.12 2.38 -9.85
CA ALA A 240 -3.51 2.28 -10.29
C ALA A 240 -3.99 0.81 -10.38
N ALA A 241 -3.19 -0.07 -10.97
CA ALA A 241 -3.47 -1.50 -11.01
C ALA A 241 -3.47 -2.10 -9.59
N MET A 242 -2.56 -1.68 -8.72
CA MET A 242 -2.54 -2.10 -7.32
C MET A 242 -3.83 -1.70 -6.59
N ALA A 243 -4.32 -0.48 -6.77
CA ALA A 243 -5.59 -0.02 -6.19
C ALA A 243 -6.78 -0.85 -6.69
N LEU A 244 -6.82 -1.19 -7.98
CA LEU A 244 -7.88 -2.05 -8.53
C LEU A 244 -7.79 -3.50 -8.04
N ALA A 245 -6.57 -3.99 -7.79
CA ALA A 245 -6.32 -5.34 -7.31
C ALA A 245 -6.53 -5.51 -5.79
N THR A 246 -6.91 -4.47 -5.05
CA THR A 246 -7.14 -4.62 -3.60
C THR A 246 -8.35 -5.50 -3.32
N PRO A 247 -8.25 -6.51 -2.43
CA PRO A 247 -9.34 -7.43 -2.17
C PRO A 247 -10.52 -6.74 -1.47
N VAL A 248 -10.23 -5.83 -0.55
CA VAL A 248 -11.24 -4.99 0.10
C VAL A 248 -11.51 -3.77 -0.78
N SER A 249 -12.77 -3.56 -1.17
CA SER A 249 -13.22 -2.38 -1.89
C SER A 249 -13.56 -1.25 -0.92
N GLY A 250 -13.12 -0.04 -1.22
CA GLY A 250 -13.43 1.13 -0.41
C GLY A 250 -12.50 2.29 -0.74
N ILE A 251 -12.79 3.46 -0.18
CA ILE A 251 -12.04 4.69 -0.45
C ILE A 251 -10.54 4.53 -0.13
N ALA A 252 -10.20 3.72 0.88
CA ALA A 252 -8.82 3.43 1.27
C ALA A 252 -7.97 2.79 0.16
N MET A 253 -8.55 2.13 -0.84
CA MET A 253 -7.76 1.56 -1.95
C MET A 253 -7.07 2.65 -2.79
N PHE A 254 -7.66 3.85 -2.86
CA PHE A 254 -7.09 4.98 -3.59
C PHE A 254 -5.89 5.61 -2.88
N THR A 255 -5.66 5.28 -1.61
CA THR A 255 -4.45 5.67 -0.86
C THR A 255 -3.17 5.29 -1.62
N ILE A 256 -3.17 4.17 -2.33
CA ILE A 256 -2.01 3.71 -3.12
C ILE A 256 -1.61 4.73 -4.20
N LEU A 257 -2.57 5.51 -4.71
CA LEU A 257 -2.32 6.57 -5.70
C LEU A 257 -1.48 7.73 -5.13
N ALA A 258 -1.27 7.80 -3.82
CA ALA A 258 -0.32 8.74 -3.21
C ALA A 258 1.12 8.53 -3.71
N ALA A 259 1.43 7.38 -4.33
CA ALA A 259 2.70 7.13 -4.99
C ALA A 259 2.97 8.03 -6.21
N LEU A 260 1.92 8.53 -6.87
CA LEU A 260 2.01 9.18 -8.18
C LEU A 260 2.96 10.39 -8.23
N PRO A 261 2.96 11.34 -7.28
CA PRO A 261 3.85 12.49 -7.34
C PRO A 261 5.34 12.13 -7.31
N ARG A 262 5.69 11.06 -6.58
CA ARG A 262 7.07 10.56 -6.52
C ARG A 262 7.45 9.85 -7.81
N LEU A 263 6.58 8.98 -8.32
CA LEU A 263 6.81 8.28 -9.59
C LEU A 263 6.97 9.24 -10.76
N ALA A 264 6.12 10.28 -10.84
CA ALA A 264 6.21 11.30 -11.88
C ALA A 264 7.57 12.01 -11.84
N ARG A 265 8.01 12.44 -10.64
CA ARG A 265 9.32 13.09 -10.46
C ARG A 265 10.50 12.17 -10.78
N GLU A 266 10.41 10.88 -10.49
CA GLU A 266 11.45 9.91 -10.86
C GLU A 266 11.51 9.69 -12.37
N GLN A 267 10.35 9.67 -13.04
CA GLN A 267 10.27 9.55 -14.50
C GLN A 267 10.82 10.80 -15.19
N GLU A 268 10.49 12.00 -14.71
CA GLU A 268 11.04 13.29 -15.19
C GLU A 268 12.55 13.40 -15.01
N ARG A 269 13.07 12.89 -13.88
CA ARG A 269 14.52 12.96 -13.59
C ARG A 269 15.35 12.06 -14.49
N GLY A 270 14.76 11.14 -15.25
CA GLY A 270 15.46 10.33 -16.25
C GLY A 270 16.66 9.52 -15.70
N THR A 271 16.74 9.28 -14.39
CA THR A 271 17.98 8.82 -13.76
C THR A 271 18.06 7.32 -13.55
N VAL A 272 18.93 6.71 -14.37
CA VAL A 272 20.01 5.79 -14.01
C VAL A 272 19.60 4.65 -13.07
N GLU A 273 19.31 3.50 -13.69
CA GLU A 273 19.34 2.23 -12.99
C GLU A 273 20.68 2.07 -12.26
N PRO A 274 20.69 1.84 -10.93
CA PRO A 274 21.92 1.53 -10.21
C PRO A 274 22.64 0.28 -10.77
N TRP A 275 21.89 -0.56 -11.48
CA TRP A 275 22.34 -1.84 -12.03
C TRP A 275 22.72 -1.81 -13.53
N ALA A 276 22.40 -0.75 -14.28
CA ALA A 276 22.75 -0.62 -15.71
C ALA A 276 24.26 -0.45 -15.99
N ARG A 277 25.10 -0.38 -14.95
CA ARG A 277 26.55 -0.25 -15.10
C ARG A 277 27.26 -1.45 -15.75
N SER A 278 26.56 -2.55 -16.04
CA SER A 278 27.18 -3.73 -16.65
C SER A 278 27.02 -3.84 -18.18
N ARG A 279 26.59 -2.79 -18.88
CA ARG A 279 26.47 -2.81 -20.36
C ARG A 279 27.06 -1.57 -21.06
N GLN A 280 28.22 -1.10 -20.62
CA GLN A 280 29.07 -0.32 -21.52
C GLN A 280 30.07 -1.28 -22.18
N PRO A 281 30.05 -1.47 -23.51
CA PRO A 281 31.15 -2.12 -24.19
C PRO A 281 32.41 -1.26 -23.96
N ALA A 282 33.51 -1.92 -23.58
CA ALA A 282 34.79 -1.27 -23.43
C ALA A 282 35.13 -0.55 -24.73
N VAL A 283 35.21 0.78 -24.67
CA VAL A 283 35.79 1.58 -25.74
C VAL A 283 37.28 1.24 -25.73
N THR A 284 37.73 0.46 -26.70
CA THR A 284 39.16 0.24 -26.94
C THR A 284 39.77 1.56 -27.45
N PRO A 285 40.78 2.12 -26.78
CA PRO A 285 41.54 3.22 -27.34
C PRO A 285 42.37 2.72 -28.52
N SER A 286 42.28 3.44 -29.64
CA SER A 286 43.16 3.32 -30.80
C SER A 286 44.55 3.85 -30.52
#